data_AF-A0A5N6MV00-F1
#
_entry.id   AF-A0A5N6MV00-F1
#
_cell.length_a   1.000
_cell.length_b   1.000
_cell.length_c   1.000
_cell.angle_alpha   90.00
_cell.angle_beta   90.00
_cell.angle_gamma   90.00
#
_symmetry.space_group_name_H-M   'P 1'
#
loop_
_entity.id
_entity.type
_entity.pdbx_description
1 polymer ?
#
loop_
_entity_poly.entity_id
_entity_poly.type
_entity_poly.pdbx_seq_one_letter_code
_entity_poly.pdbx_strand_id
1 'polypeptide(L)' 'MGRGRQKAKATKQAREMKYFTPATDYSALQRELSGPTSRPSSRYPEEPAEPDYSAYEDKYADQFGDDDDDEGNRRVG' A
#
# COMPACT_ATOMS: atom_id res chain seq x y z
N MET A 1 12.76 41.36 -20.50
CA MET A 1 13.44 41.26 -19.19
C MET A 1 12.66 40.55 -18.06
N GLY A 2 11.44 40.01 -18.28
CA GLY A 2 10.61 39.46 -17.17
C GLY A 2 10.63 37.93 -16.95
N ARG A 3 11.21 37.14 -17.87
CA ARG A 3 11.12 35.67 -17.84
C ARG A 3 11.88 35.01 -16.68
N GLY A 4 13.02 35.58 -16.25
CA GLY A 4 13.82 35.03 -15.14
C GLY A 4 13.09 35.06 -13.80
N ARG A 5 12.32 36.12 -13.53
CA ARG A 5 11.51 36.25 -12.31
C ARG A 5 10.34 35.28 -12.30
N GLN A 6 9.69 35.09 -13.45
CA GLN A 6 8.61 34.10 -13.60
C GLN A 6 9.13 32.68 -13.40
N LYS A 7 10.30 32.34 -14.00
CA LYS A 7 10.93 31.03 -13.81
C LYS A 7 11.33 30.78 -12.35
N ALA A 8 11.86 31.79 -11.66
CA ALA A 8 12.17 31.70 -10.24
C ALA A 8 10.92 31.47 -9.37
N LYS A 9 9.82 32.19 -9.64
CA LYS A 9 8.55 31.98 -8.93
C LYS A 9 7.97 30.58 -9.19
N ALA A 10 7.96 30.12 -10.44
CA ALA A 10 7.44 28.80 -10.81
C ALA A 10 8.25 27.67 -10.16
N THR A 11 9.58 27.76 -10.16
CA THR A 11 10.43 26.75 -9.52
C THR A 11 10.27 26.72 -8.00
N LYS A 12 10.07 27.88 -7.35
CA LYS A 12 9.74 27.94 -5.93
C LYS A 12 8.40 27.26 -5.64
N GLN A 13 7.35 27.61 -6.38
CA GLN A 13 6.03 27.03 -6.22
C GLN A 13 6.02 25.52 -6.48
N ALA A 14 6.73 25.05 -7.50
CA ALA A 14 6.83 23.63 -7.81
C ALA A 14 7.54 22.84 -6.68
N ARG A 15 8.55 23.44 -6.05
CA ARG A 15 9.21 22.84 -4.88
C ARG A 15 8.30 22.83 -3.67
N GLU A 16 7.57 23.92 -3.43
CA GLU A 16 6.54 23.96 -2.39
C GLU A 16 5.54 22.83 -2.64
N MET A 17 4.94 22.70 -3.84
CA MET A 17 4.02 21.61 -4.16
C MET A 17 4.64 20.20 -4.02
N LYS A 18 5.88 20.00 -4.48
CA LYS A 18 6.54 18.69 -4.46
C LYS A 18 6.86 18.20 -3.05
N TYR A 19 7.26 19.13 -2.18
CA TYR A 19 7.69 18.83 -0.82
C TYR A 19 6.69 19.33 0.23
N PHE A 20 5.46 19.67 -0.19
CA PHE A 20 4.38 20.04 0.71
C PHE A 20 3.84 18.78 1.36
N THR A 21 4.08 18.66 2.65
CA THR A 21 3.38 17.70 3.49
C THR A 21 2.29 18.46 4.22
N PRO A 22 0.99 18.26 3.89
CA PRO A 22 -0.08 18.91 4.62
C PRO A 22 -0.04 18.47 6.08
N ALA A 23 -0.30 19.41 6.99
CA ALA A 23 -0.50 19.07 8.39
C ALA A 23 -1.81 18.28 8.52
N THR A 24 -1.75 17.10 9.13
CA THR A 24 -2.92 16.28 9.42
C THR A 24 -3.56 16.73 10.73
N ASP A 25 -4.85 17.07 10.71
CA ASP A 25 -5.59 17.37 11.93
C ASP A 25 -5.98 16.06 12.64
N TYR A 26 -5.17 15.66 13.61
CA TYR A 26 -5.39 14.45 14.41
C TYR A 26 -6.65 14.54 15.29
N SER A 27 -7.09 15.75 15.67
CA SER A 27 -8.26 15.93 16.53
C SER A 27 -9.57 15.64 15.78
N ALA A 28 -9.64 16.03 14.50
CA ALA A 28 -10.74 15.67 13.61
C ALA A 28 -10.79 14.17 13.35
N LEU A 29 -9.64 13.55 13.04
CA LEU A 29 -9.53 12.10 12.80
C LEU A 29 -9.96 11.28 14.02
N GLN A 30 -9.52 11.68 15.22
CA GLN A 30 -9.91 11.01 16.45
C GLN A 30 -11.42 11.06 16.66
N ARG A 31 -12.06 12.21 16.41
CA ARG A 31 -13.52 12.38 16.55
C ARG A 31 -14.30 11.49 15.60
N GLU A 32 -13.81 11.31 14.36
CA GLU A 32 -14.41 10.40 13.38
C GLU A 32 -14.27 8.93 13.81
N LEU A 33 -13.10 8.53 14.31
CA LEU A 33 -12.85 7.19 14.83
C LEU A 33 -13.60 6.90 16.13
N SER A 34 -13.77 7.91 17.00
CA SER A 34 -14.46 7.80 18.27
C SER A 34 -15.97 8.03 18.16
N GLY A 35 -16.52 8.10 16.95
CA GLY A 35 -17.97 8.14 16.71
C GLY A 35 -18.69 7.05 17.50
N PRO A 36 -19.97 7.26 17.87
CA PRO A 36 -20.65 6.50 18.92
C PRO A 36 -20.52 5.01 18.67
N THR A 37 -19.75 4.36 19.54
CA THR A 37 -19.67 2.91 19.68
C THR A 37 -21.00 2.37 20.22
N SER A 38 -22.09 2.54 19.48
CA SER A 38 -23.15 1.52 19.47
C SER A 38 -22.64 0.34 18.64
N ARG A 39 -21.51 -0.23 19.07
CA ARG A 39 -21.11 -1.57 18.65
C ARG A 39 -22.12 -2.50 19.31
N PRO A 40 -22.93 -3.27 18.56
CA PRO A 40 -23.54 -4.44 19.15
C PRO A 40 -22.40 -5.27 19.74
N SER A 41 -22.40 -5.44 21.06
CA SER A 41 -21.70 -6.54 21.69
C SER A 41 -22.12 -7.82 20.96
N SER A 42 -21.16 -8.68 20.62
CA SER A 42 -21.36 -10.00 20.00
C SER A 42 -21.66 -10.00 18.50
N ARG A 43 -20.58 -10.13 17.71
CA ARG A 43 -20.30 -11.28 16.84
C ARG A 43 -19.12 -10.90 15.96
N TYR A 44 -17.92 -11.36 16.35
CA TYR A 44 -17.01 -11.80 15.31
C TYR A 44 -17.81 -12.87 14.53
N PRO A 45 -18.06 -12.71 13.22
CA PRO A 45 -18.34 -13.88 12.40
C PRO A 45 -17.16 -14.81 12.63
N GLU A 46 -17.47 -16.04 13.01
CA GLU A 46 -16.56 -17.18 12.95
C GLU A 46 -15.68 -17.04 11.70
N GLU A 47 -14.37 -17.17 11.90
CA GLU A 47 -13.35 -17.02 10.85
C GLU A 47 -13.89 -17.68 9.56
N PRO A 48 -14.04 -16.91 8.46
CA PRO A 48 -14.58 -17.49 7.23
C PRO A 48 -13.67 -18.66 6.87
N ALA A 49 -14.27 -19.83 6.60
CA ALA A 49 -13.52 -21.02 6.22
C ALA A 49 -12.47 -20.62 5.18
N GLU A 50 -11.20 -20.93 5.47
CA GLU A 50 -10.07 -20.68 4.58
C GLU A 50 -10.47 -21.13 3.17
N PRO A 51 -10.36 -20.25 2.16
CA PRO A 51 -10.72 -20.62 0.80
C PRO A 51 -9.85 -21.80 0.37
N ASP A 52 -10.45 -22.76 -0.34
CA ASP A 52 -9.71 -23.94 -0.81
C ASP A 52 -8.66 -23.52 -1.84
N TYR A 53 -7.41 -23.40 -1.38
CA TYR A 53 -6.28 -22.96 -2.19
C TYR A 53 -5.78 -24.04 -3.16
N SER A 54 -6.19 -25.31 -2.99
CA SER A 54 -5.74 -26.40 -3.86
C SER A 54 -6.20 -26.20 -5.32
N ALA A 55 -7.36 -25.58 -5.52
CA ALA A 55 -7.87 -25.23 -6.85
C ALA A 55 -7.00 -24.20 -7.60
N TYR A 56 -6.23 -23.39 -6.88
CA TYR A 56 -5.25 -22.48 -7.46
C TYR A 56 -3.92 -23.18 -7.70
N GLU A 57 -3.55 -24.11 -6.83
CA GLU A 57 -2.35 -24.92 -6.97
C GLU A 57 -2.35 -25.68 -8.30
N ASP A 58 -3.44 -26.37 -8.63
CA ASP A 58 -3.59 -27.06 -9.93
C ASP A 58 -3.51 -26.11 -11.13
N LYS A 59 -3.99 -24.86 -10.99
CA LYS A 59 -4.00 -23.87 -12.07
C LYS A 59 -2.61 -23.31 -12.38
N TYR A 60 -1.77 -23.22 -11.36
CA TYR A 60 -0.44 -22.61 -11.45
C TYR A 60 0.68 -23.65 -11.37
N ALA A 61 0.36 -24.94 -11.20
CA ALA A 61 1.31 -26.04 -11.21
C ALA A 61 2.17 -26.05 -12.48
N ASP A 62 1.58 -25.86 -13.65
CA ASP A 62 2.32 -25.80 -14.91
C ASP A 62 3.22 -24.54 -15.05
N GLN A 63 2.95 -23.49 -14.27
CA GLN A 63 3.66 -22.21 -14.35
C GLN A 63 4.84 -22.11 -13.37
N PHE A 64 4.77 -22.82 -12.24
CA PHE A 64 5.79 -22.77 -11.19
C PHE A 64 6.43 -24.13 -10.89
N GLY A 65 5.90 -25.24 -11.41
CA GLY A 65 6.42 -26.59 -11.17
C GLY A 65 7.71 -26.94 -11.92
N ASP A 66 8.17 -26.07 -12.84
CA ASP A 66 9.34 -26.31 -13.69
C ASP A 66 10.55 -25.40 -13.34
N ASP A 67 10.39 -24.45 -12.39
CA ASP A 67 11.42 -23.44 -12.05
C ASP A 67 12.16 -23.72 -10.71
N ASP A 68 11.79 -24.76 -9.95
CA ASP A 68 12.43 -25.10 -8.66
C ASP A 68 13.70 -25.98 -8.81
N ASP A 69 14.06 -26.42 -10.03
CA ASP A 69 15.17 -27.37 -10.26
C ASP A 69 16.52 -26.74 -10.66
N ASP A 70 16.66 -25.41 -10.73
CA ASP A 70 17.89 -24.75 -11.24
C ASP A 70 18.55 -23.70 -10.30
N GLU A 71 18.45 -23.86 -8.97
CA GLU A 71 19.24 -23.07 -8.01
C GLU A 71 20.40 -23.88 -7.37
N GLY A 72 21.08 -24.69 -8.17
CA GLY A 72 22.15 -25.59 -7.71
C GLY A 72 23.61 -25.16 -7.96
N ASN A 73 23.89 -24.02 -8.63
CA ASN A 73 25.28 -23.72 -9.02
C ASN A 73 25.68 -22.24 -9.07
N ARG A 74 25.43 -21.47 -8.00
CA ARG A 74 26.13 -20.18 -7.83
C ARG A 74 27.46 -20.41 -7.10
N ARG A 75 28.47 -20.79 -7.88
CA ARG A 75 29.88 -20.88 -7.47
C ARG A 75 30.35 -19.48 -7.01
N VAL A 76 30.41 -19.27 -5.71
CA VAL A 76 31.02 -18.07 -5.10
C VAL A 76 32.54 -18.19 -5.28
N GLY A 77 33.13 -17.22 -5.97
CA GLY A 77 34.57 -17.03 -6.13
C GLY A 77 34.97 -15.64 -5.66
#